data_AF-A0A924ACB4-F1
#
_entry.id   AF-A0A924ACB4-F1
#
_cell.length_a   1.000
_cell.length_b   1.000
_cell.length_c   1.000
_cell.angle_alpha   90.00
_cell.angle_beta   90.00
_cell.angle_gamma   90.00
#
_symmetry.space_group_name_H-M   'P 1'
#
loop_
_entity.id
_entity.type
_entity.pdbx_description
1 polymer ?
#
loop_
_entity_poly.entity_id
_entity_poly.type
_entity_poly.pdbx_seq_one_letter_code
_entity_poly.pdbx_strand_id
1 'polypeptide(L)'
;MNLKTTLLILLSACFTSAFSQQDSAIKLIDLNHYFDSAVRLHSIDPGCPAIFSGQQIVTHTAYNLSYNELHEQASWVCYELTKDETIKVANRTDNFRVDPLVNTGSADNKDYSKSGYDRGHLAPAGDMSWSEITMSESFYFSNMSPQLPGFNRGIWKSLEEKVRDWAIEYESLYIVTGPVLKPGLKTIGENKVSVPDYYYKVLLDLTGPEIKGIGFIMPNASSAMPLQSFAVSIDSVEKFTGINFYSNLSDDLQKVEETLCITCWDWYGNREQVSNETIPSLDSIKYIKEMPYSGSMENICGDPLFWRIVVQNKDNIEALIKLLDKTTMTKAVVLEFGGYYTVGDIAYSAISELIAGIPAYKLLGASKSKSCGYCVYWNQLRQSSANRKKFKTSVNSWYQTNAPLLGWVKSKKLLTCDCKDFPHPNGGHFAIKK
;
A
#
# COMPACT_ATOMS: atom_id res chain seq x y z
N MET A 1 18.92 -27.70 39.99
CA MET A 1 19.82 -27.66 38.82
C MET A 1 18.97 -27.93 37.60
N ASN A 2 18.82 -26.93 36.72
CA ASN A 2 17.77 -26.89 35.71
C ASN A 2 18.12 -27.80 34.53
N LEU A 3 17.13 -28.48 33.93
CA LEU A 3 17.31 -29.44 32.82
C LEU A 3 18.11 -28.87 31.63
N LYS A 4 18.03 -27.54 31.45
CA LYS A 4 18.79 -26.76 30.45
C LYS A 4 20.31 -26.84 30.64
N THR A 5 20.80 -26.94 31.88
CA THR A 5 22.24 -26.97 32.15
C THR A 5 22.85 -28.36 31.88
N THR A 6 22.05 -29.43 32.05
CA THR A 6 22.51 -30.81 31.82
C THR A 6 22.61 -31.15 30.32
N LEU A 7 21.71 -30.60 29.49
CA LEU A 7 21.72 -30.83 28.04
C LEU A 7 22.91 -30.13 27.34
N LEU A 8 23.31 -28.95 27.85
CA LEU A 8 24.45 -28.19 27.34
C LEU A 8 25.79 -28.93 27.56
N ILE A 9 25.92 -29.65 28.68
CA ILE A 9 27.15 -30.36 29.05
C ILE A 9 27.30 -31.67 28.26
N LEU A 10 26.19 -32.35 27.95
CA LEU A 10 26.19 -33.61 27.19
C LEU A 10 26.51 -33.42 25.69
N LEU A 11 26.10 -32.31 25.08
CA LEU A 11 26.41 -32.03 23.66
C LEU A 11 27.83 -31.51 23.45
N SER A 12 28.42 -30.81 24.42
CA SER A 12 29.81 -30.36 24.35
C SER A 12 30.83 -31.50 24.46
N ALA A 13 30.47 -32.63 25.07
CA ALA A 13 31.38 -33.76 25.30
C ALA A 13 31.46 -34.74 24.12
N CYS A 14 30.55 -34.68 23.15
CA CYS A 14 30.52 -35.61 22.01
C CYS A 14 31.28 -35.13 20.76
N PHE A 15 31.85 -33.92 20.73
CA PHE A 15 32.44 -33.35 19.50
C PHE A 15 33.90 -32.90 19.60
N THR A 16 34.62 -33.24 20.68
CA THR A 16 36.07 -32.94 20.80
C THR A 16 36.97 -34.06 20.26
N SER A 17 36.48 -34.91 19.36
CA SER A 17 37.32 -35.94 18.70
C SER A 17 37.03 -36.07 17.21
N ALA A 18 36.97 -34.95 16.48
CA ALA A 18 37.32 -34.91 15.06
C ALA A 18 37.47 -33.46 14.60
N PHE A 19 38.53 -33.23 13.81
CA PHE A 19 38.80 -32.05 12.98
C PHE A 19 39.69 -30.94 13.57
N SER A 20 40.77 -30.76 12.81
CA SER A 20 41.86 -29.80 12.93
C SER A 20 41.38 -28.35 12.80
N GLN A 21 42.10 -27.45 13.47
CA GLN A 21 41.92 -26.01 13.50
C GLN A 21 42.02 -25.37 12.10
N GLN A 22 40.90 -25.20 11.39
CA GLN A 22 40.68 -24.01 10.53
C GLN A 22 39.22 -23.72 10.11
N ASP A 23 38.19 -24.41 10.63
CA ASP A 23 36.79 -24.25 10.18
C ASP A 23 35.76 -23.95 11.30
N SER A 24 36.21 -23.43 12.44
CA SER A 24 35.34 -23.27 13.62
C SER A 24 34.36 -22.09 13.53
N ALA A 25 34.69 -21.04 12.75
CA ALA A 25 33.88 -19.82 12.71
C ALA A 25 32.64 -19.93 11.80
N ILE A 26 32.73 -20.70 10.70
CA ILE A 26 31.64 -20.83 9.71
C ILE A 26 30.53 -21.75 10.24
N LYS A 27 30.88 -22.81 10.98
CA LYS A 27 29.89 -23.72 11.59
C LYS A 27 29.10 -23.12 12.76
N LEU A 28 29.70 -22.19 13.51
CA LEU A 28 29.04 -21.53 14.66
C LEU A 28 27.98 -20.51 14.21
N ILE A 29 28.18 -19.87 13.06
CA ILE A 29 27.20 -18.95 12.46
C ILE A 29 25.98 -19.74 11.94
N ASP A 30 26.22 -20.85 11.23
CA ASP A 30 25.14 -21.73 10.75
C ASP A 30 24.34 -22.36 11.90
N LEU A 31 25.01 -22.81 12.96
CA LEU A 31 24.33 -23.38 14.13
C LEU A 31 23.53 -22.33 14.92
N ASN A 32 24.00 -21.09 15.02
CA ASN A 32 23.23 -20.02 15.64
C ASN A 32 22.03 -19.61 14.78
N HIS A 33 22.18 -19.55 13.45
CA HIS A 33 21.05 -19.30 12.53
C HIS A 33 20.02 -20.44 12.60
N TYR A 34 20.46 -21.69 12.73
CA TYR A 34 19.61 -22.85 12.94
C TYR A 34 18.97 -22.87 14.34
N PHE A 35 19.69 -22.40 15.37
CA PHE A 35 19.15 -22.28 16.72
C PHE A 35 18.12 -21.14 16.81
N ASP A 36 18.33 -20.04 16.11
CA ASP A 36 17.42 -18.89 16.09
C ASP A 36 16.12 -19.21 15.35
N SER A 37 16.22 -19.95 14.23
CA SER A 37 15.06 -20.52 13.53
C SER A 37 14.36 -21.63 14.33
N ALA A 38 15.09 -22.46 15.07
CA ALA A 38 14.52 -23.48 15.97
C ALA A 38 13.88 -22.88 17.25
N VAL A 39 14.32 -21.70 17.70
CA VAL A 39 13.71 -20.97 18.82
C VAL A 39 12.43 -20.26 18.36
N ARG A 40 12.33 -19.81 17.10
CA ARG A 40 11.06 -19.33 16.50
C ARG A 40 9.99 -20.42 16.38
N LEU A 41 10.38 -21.69 16.31
CA LEU A 41 9.48 -22.86 16.14
C LEU A 41 8.62 -23.20 17.38
N HIS A 42 8.72 -22.47 18.50
CA HIS A 42 7.94 -22.77 19.73
C HIS A 42 7.30 -21.57 20.42
N SER A 43 7.40 -20.37 19.85
CA SER A 43 6.56 -19.24 20.19
C SER A 43 5.55 -19.06 19.07
N ILE A 44 4.25 -19.06 19.39
CA ILE A 44 3.21 -18.69 18.43
C ILE A 44 3.63 -17.37 17.81
N ASP A 45 3.86 -17.37 16.49
CA ASP A 45 4.25 -16.17 15.75
C ASP A 45 3.24 -15.06 16.09
N PRO A 46 3.69 -13.91 16.63
CA PRO A 46 2.79 -12.82 17.00
C PRO A 46 1.93 -12.33 15.82
N GLY A 47 2.30 -12.67 14.58
CA GLY A 47 1.55 -12.34 13.37
C GLY A 47 0.33 -13.21 13.05
N CYS A 48 0.13 -14.36 13.71
CA CYS A 48 -0.90 -15.32 13.29
C CYS A 48 -2.25 -15.17 14.03
N PRO A 49 -3.39 -15.50 13.37
CA PRO A 49 -4.71 -15.43 13.99
C PRO A 49 -4.91 -16.38 15.18
N ALA A 50 -5.97 -16.12 15.96
CA ALA A 50 -6.41 -17.01 17.02
C ALA A 50 -6.74 -18.41 16.46
N ILE A 51 -6.21 -19.44 17.12
CA ILE A 51 -6.44 -20.84 16.77
C ILE A 51 -7.57 -21.39 17.64
N PHE A 52 -8.51 -22.12 17.04
CA PHE A 52 -9.59 -22.82 17.74
C PHE A 52 -9.55 -24.34 17.51
N SER A 53 -10.21 -25.07 18.40
CA SER A 53 -10.25 -26.54 18.36
C SER A 53 -10.85 -27.04 17.04
N GLY A 54 -10.15 -27.99 16.40
CA GLY A 54 -10.58 -28.60 15.14
C GLY A 54 -10.01 -27.95 13.87
N GLN A 55 -9.26 -26.85 13.98
CA GLN A 55 -8.48 -26.34 12.85
C GLN A 55 -7.28 -27.24 12.55
N GLN A 56 -7.03 -27.49 11.26
CA GLN A 56 -5.75 -28.02 10.82
C GLN A 56 -4.79 -26.85 10.57
N ILE A 57 -3.76 -26.72 11.40
CA ILE A 57 -2.66 -25.80 11.14
C ILE A 57 -1.58 -26.55 10.36
N VAL A 58 -1.15 -25.96 9.25
CA VAL A 58 -0.06 -26.45 8.42
C VAL A 58 1.06 -25.41 8.46
N THR A 59 2.24 -25.85 8.85
CA THR A 59 3.43 -25.01 9.01
C THR A 59 4.45 -25.36 7.93
N HIS A 60 4.77 -24.36 7.12
CA HIS A 60 5.85 -24.40 6.14
C HIS A 60 7.00 -23.50 6.61
N THR A 61 8.09 -23.44 5.83
CA THR A 61 9.32 -22.74 6.23
C THR A 61 9.08 -21.24 6.47
N ALA A 62 8.26 -20.59 5.63
CA ALA A 62 8.07 -19.14 5.65
C ALA A 62 6.64 -18.69 5.99
N TYR A 63 5.68 -19.62 6.13
CA TYR A 63 4.30 -19.27 6.42
C TYR A 63 3.58 -20.39 7.16
N ASN A 64 2.55 -20.00 7.91
CA ASN A 64 1.59 -20.93 8.52
C ASN A 64 0.23 -20.70 7.88
N LEU A 65 -0.58 -21.75 7.77
CA LEU A 65 -1.95 -21.65 7.31
C LEU A 65 -2.92 -22.48 8.16
N SER A 66 -4.18 -22.04 8.20
CA SER A 66 -5.28 -22.87 8.69
C SER A 66 -6.03 -23.46 7.52
N TYR A 67 -5.86 -24.75 7.27
CA TYR A 67 -6.53 -25.45 6.18
C TYR A 67 -8.00 -25.70 6.51
N ASN A 68 -8.88 -25.43 5.54
CA ASN A 68 -10.31 -25.63 5.66
C ASN A 68 -10.79 -26.68 4.67
N GLU A 69 -10.99 -27.90 5.19
CA GLU A 69 -11.40 -29.06 4.41
C GLU A 69 -12.68 -28.81 3.60
N LEU A 70 -13.69 -28.17 4.21
CA LEU A 70 -14.96 -27.91 3.55
C LEU A 70 -14.80 -27.04 2.28
N HIS A 71 -13.76 -26.23 2.24
CA HIS A 71 -13.49 -25.28 1.18
C HIS A 71 -12.28 -25.67 0.31
N GLU A 72 -11.59 -26.76 0.65
CA GLU A 72 -10.36 -27.27 0.01
C GLU A 72 -9.24 -26.22 -0.16
N GLN A 73 -9.17 -25.26 0.76
CA GLN A 73 -8.18 -24.18 0.75
C GLN A 73 -7.97 -23.62 2.16
N ALA A 74 -6.95 -22.78 2.34
CA ALA A 74 -6.73 -22.11 3.62
C ALA A 74 -7.84 -21.10 3.96
N SER A 75 -8.27 -21.06 5.23
CA SER A 75 -9.05 -19.95 5.79
C SER A 75 -8.19 -18.69 5.91
N TRP A 76 -6.93 -18.87 6.29
CA TRP A 76 -5.94 -17.81 6.40
C TRP A 76 -4.54 -18.39 6.20
N VAL A 77 -3.64 -17.53 5.72
CA VAL A 77 -2.19 -17.74 5.69
C VAL A 77 -1.55 -16.56 6.41
N CYS A 78 -0.65 -16.81 7.36
CA CYS A 78 0.10 -15.79 8.08
C CYS A 78 1.61 -15.98 7.88
N TYR A 79 2.33 -14.88 7.78
CA TYR A 79 3.79 -14.85 7.62
C TYR A 79 4.35 -13.49 8.02
N GLU A 80 5.63 -13.47 8.39
CA GLU A 80 6.45 -12.26 8.47
C GLU A 80 7.10 -12.03 7.09
N LEU A 81 7.17 -10.77 6.67
CA LEU A 81 7.97 -10.35 5.53
C LEU A 81 8.93 -9.26 5.98
N THR A 82 10.20 -9.59 6.09
CA THR A 82 11.29 -8.65 6.37
C THR A 82 11.82 -8.00 5.09
N LYS A 83 12.52 -6.87 5.25
CA LYS A 83 13.26 -6.20 4.18
C LYS A 83 14.21 -7.15 3.46
N ASP A 84 14.98 -7.95 4.20
CA ASP A 84 15.95 -8.90 3.64
C ASP A 84 15.26 -10.01 2.83
N GLU A 85 14.09 -10.45 3.26
CA GLU A 85 13.28 -11.46 2.56
C GLU A 85 12.68 -10.95 1.23
N THR A 86 12.66 -9.63 1.00
CA THR A 86 12.29 -9.07 -0.31
C THR A 86 13.37 -9.25 -1.37
N ILE A 87 14.60 -9.60 -0.97
CA ILE A 87 15.71 -9.83 -1.90
C ILE A 87 15.48 -11.16 -2.63
N LYS A 88 15.29 -11.07 -3.94
CA LYS A 88 15.07 -12.23 -4.78
C LYS A 88 16.35 -13.05 -4.95
N VAL A 89 16.37 -14.24 -4.35
CA VAL A 89 17.44 -15.24 -4.46
C VAL A 89 17.02 -16.42 -5.35
N ALA A 90 15.76 -16.82 -5.28
CA ALA A 90 15.20 -17.94 -6.03
C ALA A 90 14.35 -17.50 -7.22
N ASN A 91 14.41 -18.29 -8.29
CA ASN A 91 13.54 -18.10 -9.45
C ASN A 91 12.20 -18.81 -9.27
N ARG A 92 11.17 -18.21 -9.84
CA ARG A 92 9.83 -18.79 -9.88
C ARG A 92 9.86 -20.13 -10.61
N THR A 93 9.35 -21.18 -9.98
CA THR A 93 9.39 -22.56 -10.51
C THR A 93 8.08 -22.98 -11.20
N ASP A 94 6.96 -22.35 -10.85
CA ASP A 94 5.62 -22.75 -11.30
C ASP A 94 5.29 -24.24 -11.01
N ASN A 95 5.92 -24.80 -9.96
CA ASN A 95 5.78 -26.21 -9.56
C ASN A 95 4.57 -26.44 -8.64
N PHE A 96 3.36 -26.19 -9.16
CA PHE A 96 2.10 -26.37 -8.44
C PHE A 96 1.87 -27.84 -8.11
N ARG A 97 1.74 -28.16 -6.81
CA ARG A 97 1.61 -29.55 -6.32
C ARG A 97 0.79 -29.63 -5.05
N VAL A 98 0.28 -30.82 -4.77
CA VAL A 98 -0.43 -31.11 -3.53
C VAL A 98 0.47 -30.83 -2.33
N ASP A 99 -0.12 -30.30 -1.27
CA ASP A 99 0.56 -30.12 0.01
C ASP A 99 0.62 -31.45 0.77
N PRO A 100 1.82 -32.02 1.00
CA PRO A 100 1.96 -33.28 1.73
C PRO A 100 1.65 -33.15 3.23
N LEU A 101 1.53 -31.93 3.77
CA LEU A 101 1.25 -31.67 5.18
C LEU A 101 -0.25 -31.47 5.47
N VAL A 102 -1.10 -31.48 4.44
CA VAL A 102 -2.56 -31.51 4.60
C VAL A 102 -3.02 -32.95 4.78
N ASN A 103 -3.66 -33.27 5.92
CA ASN A 103 -3.88 -34.65 6.36
C ASN A 103 -4.92 -35.38 5.51
N THR A 104 -5.86 -34.62 4.99
CA THR A 104 -7.00 -35.06 4.17
C THR A 104 -6.69 -35.05 2.68
N GLY A 105 -5.52 -34.51 2.29
CA GLY A 105 -5.22 -34.15 0.92
C GLY A 105 -5.61 -32.69 0.63
N SER A 106 -5.02 -32.12 -0.40
CA SER A 106 -5.37 -30.77 -0.87
C SER A 106 -5.78 -30.83 -2.34
N ALA A 107 -6.37 -29.73 -2.82
CA ALA A 107 -6.64 -29.51 -4.22
C ALA A 107 -5.42 -29.78 -5.13
N ASP A 108 -5.68 -30.03 -6.42
CA ASP A 108 -4.62 -30.26 -7.39
C ASP A 108 -4.85 -29.50 -8.72
N ASN A 109 -3.95 -29.73 -9.69
CA ASN A 109 -4.05 -29.07 -11.00
C ASN A 109 -5.32 -29.46 -11.78
N LYS A 110 -5.91 -30.63 -11.53
CA LYS A 110 -7.14 -31.07 -12.21
C LYS A 110 -8.32 -30.23 -11.77
N ASP A 111 -8.37 -29.80 -10.50
CA ASP A 111 -9.45 -28.97 -10.00
C ASP A 111 -9.50 -27.60 -10.69
N TYR A 112 -8.33 -27.03 -10.97
CA TYR A 112 -8.19 -25.72 -11.61
C TYR A 112 -8.25 -25.79 -13.14
N SER A 113 -7.98 -26.95 -13.72
CA SER A 113 -7.93 -27.14 -15.17
C SER A 113 -9.27 -26.76 -15.82
N LYS A 114 -9.23 -25.83 -16.79
CA LYS A 114 -10.39 -25.32 -17.53
C LYS A 114 -11.49 -24.68 -16.65
N SER A 115 -11.20 -24.36 -15.40
CA SER A 115 -12.16 -23.72 -14.48
C SER A 115 -12.44 -22.24 -14.79
N GLY A 116 -11.50 -21.59 -15.50
CA GLY A 116 -11.52 -20.13 -15.74
C GLY A 116 -10.85 -19.31 -14.63
N TYR A 117 -10.39 -19.96 -13.55
CA TYR A 117 -9.69 -19.32 -12.44
C TYR A 117 -8.19 -19.57 -12.49
N ASP A 118 -7.42 -18.59 -12.01
CA ASP A 118 -6.01 -18.75 -11.74
C ASP A 118 -5.80 -19.53 -10.43
N ARG A 119 -4.63 -20.18 -10.34
CA ARG A 119 -4.06 -20.69 -9.08
C ARG A 119 -3.46 -19.50 -8.32
N GLY A 120 -4.33 -18.66 -7.76
CA GLY A 120 -3.97 -17.43 -7.07
C GLY A 120 -3.29 -17.75 -5.75
N HIS A 121 -2.09 -17.20 -5.53
CA HIS A 121 -1.37 -17.42 -4.28
C HIS A 121 -2.02 -16.60 -3.16
N LEU A 122 -2.04 -17.15 -1.94
CA LEU A 122 -2.38 -16.38 -0.74
C LEU A 122 -1.11 -15.72 -0.17
N ALA A 123 -0.12 -16.52 0.23
CA ALA A 123 1.26 -16.06 0.40
C ALA A 123 1.96 -16.05 -0.97
N PRO A 124 2.29 -14.88 -1.53
CA PRO A 124 2.72 -14.78 -2.92
C PRO A 124 4.16 -15.27 -3.09
N ALA A 125 4.43 -15.92 -4.23
CA ALA A 125 5.78 -16.40 -4.56
C ALA A 125 6.84 -15.30 -4.56
N GLY A 126 6.45 -14.03 -4.79
CA GLY A 126 7.37 -12.89 -4.70
C GLY A 126 7.91 -12.66 -3.29
N ASP A 127 7.08 -12.85 -2.28
CA ASP A 127 7.42 -12.69 -0.86
C ASP A 127 8.23 -13.90 -0.36
N MET A 128 8.15 -15.03 -1.07
CA MET A 128 8.83 -16.28 -0.76
C MET A 128 10.08 -16.50 -1.62
N SER A 129 10.67 -15.43 -2.17
CA SER A 129 11.74 -15.54 -3.16
C SER A 129 13.16 -15.51 -2.59
N TRP A 130 13.31 -15.42 -1.28
CA TRP A 130 14.60 -15.36 -0.57
C TRP A 130 15.28 -16.73 -0.37
N SER A 131 14.59 -17.84 -0.65
CA SER A 131 15.15 -19.19 -0.65
C SER A 131 14.47 -20.09 -1.68
N GLU A 132 15.20 -21.08 -2.21
CA GLU A 132 14.61 -22.09 -3.11
C GLU A 132 13.52 -22.92 -2.42
N ILE A 133 13.69 -23.17 -1.11
CA ILE A 133 12.73 -23.92 -0.30
C ILE A 133 11.42 -23.15 -0.22
N THR A 134 11.47 -21.89 0.23
CA THR A 134 10.27 -21.07 0.45
C THR A 134 9.56 -20.77 -0.86
N MET A 135 10.33 -20.52 -1.93
CA MET A 135 9.80 -20.38 -3.29
C MET A 135 9.06 -21.64 -3.71
N SER A 136 9.67 -22.81 -3.52
CA SER A 136 9.05 -24.09 -3.87
C SER A 136 7.78 -24.35 -3.04
N GLU A 137 7.81 -24.13 -1.73
CA GLU A 137 6.67 -24.33 -0.82
C GLU A 137 5.52 -23.35 -1.12
N SER A 138 5.80 -22.16 -1.67
CA SER A 138 4.74 -21.22 -2.07
C SER A 138 3.79 -21.78 -3.15
N PHE A 139 4.19 -22.83 -3.87
CA PHE A 139 3.40 -23.49 -4.91
C PHE A 139 2.53 -24.66 -4.42
N TYR A 140 2.43 -24.89 -3.11
CA TYR A 140 1.48 -25.86 -2.59
C TYR A 140 0.02 -25.41 -2.79
N PHE A 141 -0.87 -26.34 -3.15
CA PHE A 141 -2.29 -26.03 -3.36
C PHE A 141 -3.03 -25.61 -2.09
N SER A 142 -2.52 -25.94 -0.90
CA SER A 142 -3.01 -25.38 0.36
C SER A 142 -2.85 -23.85 0.44
N ASN A 143 -1.88 -23.28 -0.28
CA ASN A 143 -1.63 -21.85 -0.44
C ASN A 143 -2.30 -21.24 -1.70
N MET A 144 -3.15 -22.01 -2.40
CA MET A 144 -3.86 -21.56 -3.60
C MET A 144 -5.33 -21.29 -3.31
N SER A 145 -5.87 -20.31 -4.02
CA SER A 145 -7.30 -20.02 -4.04
C SER A 145 -7.78 -19.67 -5.46
N PRO A 146 -9.01 -20.02 -5.86
CA PRO A 146 -9.56 -19.70 -7.17
C PRO A 146 -9.80 -18.19 -7.39
N GLN A 147 -8.82 -17.52 -7.97
CA GLN A 147 -8.89 -16.08 -8.26
C GLN A 147 -9.22 -15.82 -9.72
N LEU A 148 -10.09 -14.84 -10.01
CA LEU A 148 -10.33 -14.40 -11.37
C LEU A 148 -9.04 -13.80 -11.96
N PRO A 149 -8.69 -14.07 -13.23
CA PRO A 149 -7.44 -13.59 -13.81
C PRO A 149 -7.25 -12.06 -13.73
N GLY A 150 -8.32 -11.28 -13.92
CA GLY A 150 -8.26 -9.81 -13.81
C GLY A 150 -8.11 -9.29 -12.38
N PHE A 151 -8.46 -10.10 -11.38
CA PHE A 151 -8.20 -9.82 -9.97
C PHE A 151 -6.76 -10.17 -9.61
N ASN A 152 -6.37 -11.44 -9.80
CA ASN A 152 -5.06 -12.00 -9.47
C ASN A 152 -3.92 -11.20 -10.11
N ARG A 153 -3.98 -11.02 -11.44
CA ARG A 153 -2.90 -10.39 -12.22
C ARG A 153 -2.98 -8.87 -12.22
N GLY A 154 -4.07 -8.32 -11.67
CA GLY A 154 -4.36 -6.88 -11.61
C GLY A 154 -4.21 -6.36 -10.19
N ILE A 155 -5.34 -5.99 -9.58
CA ILE A 155 -5.37 -5.28 -8.30
C ILE A 155 -4.72 -6.07 -7.14
N TRP A 156 -4.85 -7.40 -7.13
CA TRP A 156 -4.26 -8.24 -6.10
C TRP A 156 -2.73 -8.23 -6.19
N LYS A 157 -2.18 -8.46 -7.38
CA LYS A 157 -0.74 -8.29 -7.65
C LYS A 157 -0.24 -6.88 -7.27
N SER A 158 -1.00 -5.82 -7.59
CA SER A 158 -0.63 -4.46 -7.19
C SER A 158 -0.57 -4.29 -5.68
N LEU A 159 -1.47 -4.93 -4.92
CA LEU A 159 -1.39 -4.96 -3.47
C LEU A 159 -0.13 -5.71 -3.00
N GLU A 160 0.15 -6.90 -3.55
CA GLU A 160 1.34 -7.68 -3.19
C GLU A 160 2.65 -6.92 -3.45
N GLU A 161 2.76 -6.24 -4.59
CA GLU A 161 3.89 -5.36 -4.89
C GLU A 161 4.00 -4.24 -3.86
N LYS A 162 2.88 -3.64 -3.47
CA LYS A 162 2.87 -2.57 -2.48
C LYS A 162 3.29 -3.03 -1.09
N VAL A 163 2.89 -4.23 -0.70
CA VAL A 163 3.28 -4.84 0.58
C VAL A 163 4.79 -5.07 0.64
N ARG A 164 5.41 -5.53 -0.46
CA ARG A 164 6.87 -5.64 -0.53
C ARG A 164 7.57 -4.29 -0.42
N ASP A 165 7.06 -3.25 -1.09
CA ASP A 165 7.60 -1.89 -0.93
C ASP A 165 7.54 -1.43 0.54
N TRP A 166 6.45 -1.73 1.24
CA TRP A 166 6.31 -1.41 2.66
C TRP A 166 7.23 -2.24 3.56
N ALA A 167 7.47 -3.51 3.27
CA ALA A 167 8.43 -4.31 4.02
C ALA A 167 9.86 -3.75 3.90
N ILE A 168 10.22 -3.18 2.74
CA ILE A 168 11.52 -2.51 2.56
C ILE A 168 11.61 -1.22 3.38
N GLU A 169 10.54 -0.43 3.42
CA GLU A 169 10.49 0.85 4.14
C GLU A 169 10.37 0.68 5.66
N TYR A 170 9.65 -0.35 6.12
CA TYR A 170 9.32 -0.57 7.52
C TYR A 170 10.06 -1.74 8.15
N GLU A 171 11.14 -2.24 7.54
CA GLU A 171 12.00 -3.33 8.03
C GLU A 171 11.34 -4.72 8.14
N SER A 172 10.12 -4.83 8.69
CA SER A 172 9.30 -6.04 8.65
C SER A 172 7.80 -5.76 8.75
N LEU A 173 7.00 -6.67 8.20
CA LEU A 173 5.54 -6.66 8.27
C LEU A 173 5.01 -8.03 8.67
N TYR A 174 4.07 -8.06 9.61
CA TYR A 174 3.28 -9.25 9.91
C TYR A 174 2.01 -9.25 9.08
N ILE A 175 1.88 -10.25 8.22
CA ILE A 175 0.84 -10.31 7.19
C ILE A 175 -0.07 -11.50 7.47
N VAL A 176 -1.38 -11.26 7.45
CA VAL A 176 -2.39 -12.33 7.35
C VAL A 176 -3.23 -12.10 6.11
N THR A 177 -3.46 -13.14 5.32
CA THR A 177 -4.15 -13.05 4.04
C THR A 177 -5.02 -14.27 3.82
N GLY A 178 -6.13 -14.10 3.11
CA GLY A 178 -7.02 -15.24 2.90
C GLY A 178 -8.25 -14.92 2.05
N PRO A 179 -9.00 -15.95 1.68
CA PRO A 179 -10.33 -15.82 1.12
C PRO A 179 -11.38 -15.55 2.19
N VAL A 180 -12.47 -14.88 1.83
CA VAL A 180 -13.65 -14.79 2.71
C VAL A 180 -14.55 -16.00 2.46
N LEU A 181 -14.43 -17.01 3.32
CA LEU A 181 -15.13 -18.29 3.20
C LEU A 181 -16.49 -18.23 3.87
N LYS A 182 -17.53 -18.66 3.15
CA LYS A 182 -18.91 -18.75 3.65
C LYS A 182 -19.63 -19.95 3.01
N PRO A 183 -20.71 -20.45 3.62
CA PRO A 183 -21.54 -21.47 2.99
C PRO A 183 -22.13 -20.99 1.65
N GLY A 184 -22.28 -21.91 0.70
CA GLY A 184 -22.96 -21.65 -0.58
C GLY A 184 -22.12 -20.96 -1.66
N LEU A 185 -20.80 -20.84 -1.46
CA LEU A 185 -19.90 -20.42 -2.53
C LEU A 185 -19.94 -21.39 -3.72
N LYS A 186 -19.67 -20.86 -4.92
CA LYS A 186 -19.46 -21.71 -6.11
C LYS A 186 -18.21 -22.57 -5.89
N THR A 187 -18.10 -23.68 -6.61
CA THR A 187 -16.95 -24.59 -6.48
C THR A 187 -16.39 -24.96 -7.85
N ILE A 188 -15.11 -25.33 -7.89
CA ILE A 188 -14.43 -25.88 -9.07
C ILE A 188 -13.84 -27.25 -8.75
N GLY A 189 -13.57 -28.03 -9.80
CA GLY A 189 -12.89 -29.32 -9.66
C GLY A 189 -13.71 -30.45 -9.04
N GLU A 190 -13.08 -31.60 -8.93
CA GLU A 190 -13.68 -32.80 -8.30
C GLU A 190 -13.68 -32.66 -6.78
N ASN A 191 -12.65 -32.01 -6.23
CA ASN A 191 -12.54 -31.73 -4.80
C ASN A 191 -13.50 -30.61 -4.35
N LYS A 192 -14.17 -29.91 -5.28
CA LYS A 192 -15.11 -28.81 -4.98
C LYS A 192 -14.47 -27.64 -4.25
N VAL A 193 -13.29 -27.23 -4.71
CA VAL A 193 -12.59 -26.04 -4.20
C VAL A 193 -13.49 -24.82 -4.30
N SER A 194 -13.77 -24.19 -3.17
CA SER A 194 -14.66 -23.03 -3.12
C SER A 194 -14.07 -21.84 -3.85
N VAL A 195 -14.91 -21.08 -4.55
CA VAL A 195 -14.56 -19.84 -5.25
C VAL A 195 -15.03 -18.67 -4.38
N PRO A 196 -14.12 -17.95 -3.71
CA PRO A 196 -14.48 -16.83 -2.85
C PRO A 196 -15.00 -15.63 -3.66
N ASP A 197 -15.99 -14.93 -3.10
CA ASP A 197 -16.47 -13.65 -3.65
C ASP A 197 -15.52 -12.49 -3.30
N TYR A 198 -14.78 -12.61 -2.20
CA TYR A 198 -13.86 -11.59 -1.67
C TYR A 198 -12.58 -12.24 -1.12
N TYR A 199 -11.51 -11.47 -1.14
CA TYR A 199 -10.24 -11.75 -0.49
C TYR A 199 -9.90 -10.63 0.48
N TYR A 200 -9.12 -10.97 1.50
CA TYR A 200 -8.61 -10.01 2.46
C TYR A 200 -7.11 -10.15 2.66
N LYS A 201 -6.49 -9.04 3.08
CA LYS A 201 -5.12 -9.01 3.58
C LYS A 201 -5.05 -7.97 4.69
N VAL A 202 -4.52 -8.35 5.85
CA VAL A 202 -4.24 -7.45 6.98
C VAL A 202 -2.73 -7.41 7.20
N LEU A 203 -2.24 -6.23 7.55
CA LEU A 203 -0.83 -5.97 7.78
C LEU A 203 -0.65 -5.22 9.10
N LEU A 204 0.41 -5.56 9.79
CA LEU A 204 0.85 -4.93 11.03
C LEU A 204 2.34 -4.62 10.94
N ASP A 205 2.68 -3.37 11.22
CA ASP A 205 4.05 -2.89 11.40
C ASP A 205 4.30 -2.63 12.90
N LEU A 206 5.30 -3.32 13.45
CA LEU A 206 5.74 -3.20 14.85
C LEU A 206 7.10 -2.51 15.02
N THR A 207 7.79 -2.16 13.93
CA THR A 207 9.20 -1.72 13.96
C THR A 207 9.36 -0.20 14.00
N GLY A 208 8.35 0.54 13.53
CA GLY A 208 8.36 2.01 13.47
C GLY A 208 8.25 2.70 14.84
N PRO A 209 8.45 4.04 14.91
CA PRO A 209 8.23 4.81 16.13
C PRO A 209 6.77 4.79 16.61
N GLU A 210 5.83 4.44 15.71
CA GLU A 210 4.42 4.21 16.00
C GLU A 210 3.99 2.89 15.35
N ILE A 211 3.29 2.06 16.12
CA ILE A 211 2.71 0.80 15.65
C ILE A 211 1.47 1.12 14.81
N LYS A 212 1.34 0.46 13.65
CA LYS A 212 0.26 0.73 12.71
C LYS A 212 -0.24 -0.55 12.03
N GLY A 213 -1.54 -0.53 11.70
CA GLY A 213 -2.25 -1.63 11.07
C GLY A 213 -3.06 -1.15 9.88
N ILE A 214 -3.32 -2.06 8.94
CA ILE A 214 -4.24 -1.82 7.81
C ILE A 214 -4.83 -3.14 7.34
N GLY A 215 -6.12 -3.14 7.01
CA GLY A 215 -6.80 -4.23 6.36
C GLY A 215 -7.22 -3.87 4.93
N PHE A 216 -7.43 -4.89 4.11
CA PHE A 216 -8.01 -4.77 2.78
C PHE A 216 -9.11 -5.81 2.62
N ILE A 217 -10.22 -5.44 2.00
CA ILE A 217 -11.25 -6.37 1.52
C ILE A 217 -11.48 -6.05 0.05
N MET A 218 -11.19 -7.01 -0.82
CA MET A 218 -11.29 -6.83 -2.26
C MET A 218 -12.22 -7.87 -2.88
N PRO A 219 -13.16 -7.47 -3.76
CA PRO A 219 -13.96 -8.42 -4.51
C PRO A 219 -13.05 -9.22 -5.45
N ASN A 220 -13.36 -10.50 -5.65
CA ASN A 220 -12.70 -11.38 -6.62
C ASN A 220 -13.10 -10.96 -8.05
N ALA A 221 -12.68 -9.77 -8.47
CA ALA A 221 -13.01 -9.13 -9.73
C ALA A 221 -11.88 -8.20 -10.18
N SER A 222 -11.80 -7.93 -11.48
CA SER A 222 -10.90 -6.89 -12.00
C SER A 222 -11.30 -5.52 -11.45
N SER A 223 -10.31 -4.71 -11.08
CA SER A 223 -10.53 -3.33 -10.63
C SER A 223 -9.44 -2.41 -11.17
N ALA A 224 -9.84 -1.19 -11.53
CA ALA A 224 -8.94 -0.08 -11.81
C ALA A 224 -8.91 0.96 -10.68
N MET A 225 -9.67 0.74 -9.60
CA MET A 225 -9.71 1.63 -8.44
C MET A 225 -8.36 1.59 -7.69
N PRO A 226 -7.95 2.69 -7.06
CA PRO A 226 -6.72 2.72 -6.27
C PRO A 226 -6.84 1.82 -5.03
N LEU A 227 -5.71 1.24 -4.58
CA LEU A 227 -5.66 0.30 -3.45
C LEU A 227 -6.32 0.87 -2.18
N GLN A 228 -6.18 2.17 -1.94
CA GLN A 228 -6.78 2.90 -0.82
C GLN A 228 -8.31 2.77 -0.77
N SER A 229 -8.98 2.57 -1.91
CA SER A 229 -10.44 2.40 -1.96
C SER A 229 -10.91 1.09 -1.33
N PHE A 230 -10.00 0.15 -1.13
CA PHE A 230 -10.26 -1.16 -0.52
C PHE A 230 -9.73 -1.26 0.91
N ALA A 231 -9.05 -0.23 1.39
CA ALA A 231 -8.43 -0.22 2.70
C ALA A 231 -9.49 0.02 3.79
N VAL A 232 -9.40 -0.78 4.85
CA VAL A 232 -10.30 -0.80 6.01
C VAL A 232 -9.47 -1.00 7.29
N SER A 233 -10.10 -0.85 8.46
CA SER A 233 -9.47 -1.24 9.73
C SER A 233 -9.35 -2.76 9.84
N ILE A 234 -8.46 -3.27 10.69
CA ILE A 234 -8.31 -4.72 10.90
C ILE A 234 -9.59 -5.27 11.54
N ASP A 235 -10.20 -4.56 12.52
CA ASP A 235 -11.51 -4.88 13.09
C ASP A 235 -12.61 -5.06 12.03
N SER A 236 -12.57 -4.26 10.96
CA SER A 236 -13.54 -4.37 9.87
C SER A 236 -13.37 -5.69 9.11
N VAL A 237 -12.14 -6.16 8.96
CA VAL A 237 -11.83 -7.48 8.38
C VAL A 237 -12.22 -8.59 9.34
N GLU A 238 -11.95 -8.45 10.64
CA GLU A 238 -12.38 -9.43 11.65
C GLU A 238 -13.89 -9.62 11.64
N LYS A 239 -14.64 -8.51 11.64
CA LYS A 239 -16.10 -8.54 11.57
C LYS A 239 -16.62 -9.19 10.29
N PHE A 240 -15.89 -9.04 9.18
CA PHE A 240 -16.28 -9.59 7.89
C PHE A 240 -15.95 -11.08 7.74
N THR A 241 -14.84 -11.53 8.33
CA THR A 241 -14.33 -12.90 8.20
C THR A 241 -14.70 -13.80 9.38
N GLY A 242 -14.96 -13.23 10.56
CA GLY A 242 -15.08 -13.94 11.83
C GLY A 242 -13.74 -14.42 12.40
N ILE A 243 -12.62 -13.97 11.85
CA ILE A 243 -11.26 -14.34 12.29
C ILE A 243 -10.77 -13.26 13.26
N ASN A 244 -10.22 -13.67 14.40
CA ASN A 244 -9.52 -12.78 15.33
C ASN A 244 -8.04 -12.73 14.92
N PHE A 245 -7.60 -11.59 14.40
CA PHE A 245 -6.23 -11.38 13.93
C PHE A 245 -5.33 -10.96 15.09
N TYR A 246 -4.03 -11.26 14.99
CA TYR A 246 -3.01 -10.83 15.95
C TYR A 246 -3.37 -11.04 17.44
N SER A 247 -4.12 -12.10 17.74
CA SER A 247 -4.73 -12.34 19.06
C SER A 247 -3.74 -12.50 20.23
N ASN A 248 -2.45 -12.64 19.92
CA ASN A 248 -1.37 -12.75 20.88
C ASN A 248 -0.76 -11.39 21.27
N LEU A 249 -1.18 -10.30 20.62
CA LEU A 249 -0.82 -8.95 21.02
C LEU A 249 -1.53 -8.58 22.33
N SER A 250 -0.91 -7.72 23.14
CA SER A 250 -1.58 -7.16 24.32
C SER A 250 -2.75 -6.25 23.93
N ASP A 251 -3.72 -6.10 24.83
CA ASP A 251 -4.91 -5.25 24.61
C ASP A 251 -4.55 -3.82 24.17
N ASP A 252 -3.45 -3.27 24.69
CA ASP A 252 -2.98 -1.93 24.29
C ASP A 252 -2.46 -1.87 22.85
N LEU A 253 -1.89 -2.98 22.35
CA LEU A 253 -1.41 -3.10 20.98
C LEU A 253 -2.54 -3.39 20.00
N GLN A 254 -3.56 -4.14 20.42
CA GLN A 254 -4.75 -4.42 19.60
C GLN A 254 -5.56 -3.16 19.26
N LYS A 255 -5.40 -2.05 19.99
CA LYS A 255 -6.00 -0.74 19.62
C LYS A 255 -5.62 -0.26 18.22
N VAL A 256 -4.51 -0.77 17.68
CA VAL A 256 -4.08 -0.49 16.29
C VAL A 256 -5.09 -1.03 15.27
N GLU A 257 -5.89 -2.02 15.64
CA GLU A 257 -6.84 -2.70 14.77
C GLU A 257 -8.14 -1.90 14.58
N GLU A 258 -8.47 -1.06 15.57
CA GLU A 258 -9.73 -0.31 15.64
C GLU A 258 -9.87 0.76 14.56
N THR A 259 -8.76 1.40 14.17
CA THR A 259 -8.79 2.61 13.33
C THR A 259 -7.96 2.48 12.05
N LEU A 260 -8.57 2.87 10.94
CA LEU A 260 -7.87 2.99 9.67
C LEU A 260 -7.05 4.30 9.62
N CYS A 261 -5.74 4.18 9.56
CA CYS A 261 -4.84 5.31 9.28
C CYS A 261 -4.25 5.23 7.87
N ILE A 262 -4.99 5.69 6.85
CA ILE A 262 -4.47 5.74 5.47
C ILE A 262 -3.15 6.50 5.38
N THR A 263 -2.99 7.61 6.11
CA THR A 263 -1.79 8.46 6.02
C THR A 263 -0.57 7.90 6.76
N CYS A 264 -0.71 6.81 7.53
CA CYS A 264 0.39 6.16 8.24
C CYS A 264 1.22 5.24 7.32
N TRP A 265 0.68 4.92 6.15
CA TRP A 265 1.29 4.03 5.16
C TRP A 265 1.77 4.83 3.95
N ASP A 266 2.98 4.53 3.47
CA ASP A 266 3.60 5.20 2.34
C ASP A 266 3.04 4.62 1.04
N TRP A 267 1.95 5.19 0.53
CA TRP A 267 1.32 4.70 -0.69
C TRP A 267 2.13 4.94 -1.97
N TYR A 268 3.21 5.71 -1.91
CA TYR A 268 3.91 6.20 -3.10
C TYR A 268 5.37 5.76 -3.19
N GLY A 269 5.91 5.16 -2.13
CA GLY A 269 7.16 4.39 -2.11
C GLY A 269 8.41 5.28 -2.12
N ASN A 270 9.22 5.18 -1.07
CA ASN A 270 10.66 5.43 -1.14
C ASN A 270 11.32 4.32 -1.97
N ARG A 271 11.70 4.61 -3.22
CA ARG A 271 12.90 3.98 -3.79
C ARG A 271 14.07 4.88 -3.40
N GLU A 272 14.86 4.40 -2.44
CA GLU A 272 16.09 5.01 -1.92
C GLU A 272 16.97 5.58 -3.04
N GLN A 273 17.66 6.70 -2.78
CA GLN A 273 18.84 7.21 -3.50
C GLN A 273 19.17 6.53 -4.85
N VAL A 274 18.26 6.64 -5.80
CA VAL A 274 18.53 6.59 -7.23
C VAL A 274 18.34 8.01 -7.70
N SER A 275 19.49 8.65 -7.87
CA SER A 275 19.73 9.77 -8.76
C SER A 275 18.59 10.05 -9.75
N ASN A 276 18.00 11.24 -9.66
CA ASN A 276 17.35 11.96 -10.76
C ASN A 276 16.62 11.09 -11.79
N GLU A 277 15.37 10.66 -11.50
CA GLU A 277 14.29 10.48 -12.51
C GLU A 277 13.00 9.98 -11.83
N THR A 278 11.85 10.64 -11.78
CA THR A 278 11.52 12.06 -11.97
C THR A 278 10.31 12.33 -11.04
N ILE A 279 10.49 13.21 -10.05
CA ILE A 279 9.41 14.13 -9.66
C ILE A 279 8.74 14.58 -10.95
N PRO A 280 7.40 14.55 -11.12
CA PRO A 280 6.79 14.95 -12.37
C PRO A 280 7.38 16.29 -12.76
N SER A 281 8.13 16.32 -13.86
CA SER A 281 8.75 17.57 -14.27
C SER A 281 7.62 18.58 -14.41
N LEU A 282 7.89 19.86 -14.21
CA LEU A 282 6.88 20.88 -14.47
C LEU A 282 6.29 20.78 -15.90
N ASP A 283 7.00 20.12 -16.83
CA ASP A 283 6.51 19.82 -18.17
C ASP A 283 5.41 18.74 -18.21
N SER A 284 5.30 17.89 -17.18
CA SER A 284 4.26 16.88 -17.05
C SER A 284 2.88 17.46 -16.72
N ILE A 285 2.81 18.70 -16.21
CA ILE A 285 1.55 19.41 -15.90
C ILE A 285 0.60 19.41 -17.10
N LYS A 286 1.12 19.45 -18.33
CA LYS A 286 0.31 19.44 -19.56
C LYS A 286 -0.51 18.14 -19.75
N TYR A 287 -0.14 17.06 -19.06
CA TYR A 287 -0.80 15.76 -19.18
C TYR A 287 -1.94 15.54 -18.19
N ILE A 288 -2.16 16.47 -17.25
CA ILE A 288 -3.28 16.39 -16.31
C ILE A 288 -4.60 16.43 -17.06
N LYS A 289 -5.47 15.48 -16.73
CA LYS A 289 -6.75 15.23 -17.40
C LYS A 289 -7.96 15.64 -16.57
N GLU A 290 -7.77 15.92 -15.29
CA GLU A 290 -8.88 16.23 -14.38
C GLU A 290 -8.43 17.13 -13.23
N MET A 291 -9.29 18.09 -12.86
CA MET A 291 -9.03 19.02 -11.76
C MET A 291 -9.84 18.62 -10.52
N PRO A 292 -9.39 18.94 -9.30
CA PRO A 292 -10.10 18.62 -8.06
C PRO A 292 -11.42 19.41 -7.85
N TYR A 293 -11.92 20.11 -8.86
CA TYR A 293 -13.18 20.90 -8.84
C TYR A 293 -14.23 20.36 -9.82
N SER A 294 -13.84 19.46 -10.72
CA SER A 294 -14.77 18.85 -11.66
C SER A 294 -15.36 17.63 -10.98
N GLY A 295 -16.57 17.74 -10.44
CA GLY A 295 -17.33 16.61 -9.89
C GLY A 295 -17.66 15.59 -10.98
N SER A 296 -16.67 14.82 -11.42
CA SER A 296 -16.85 13.72 -12.35
C SER A 296 -17.38 12.48 -11.63
N MET A 297 -18.00 11.60 -12.41
CA MET A 297 -18.86 10.50 -11.99
C MET A 297 -18.14 9.30 -11.34
N GLU A 298 -16.88 9.46 -10.93
CA GLU A 298 -16.08 8.41 -10.30
C GLU A 298 -15.44 8.97 -9.03
N ASN A 299 -15.39 8.16 -7.96
CA ASN A 299 -15.00 8.55 -6.59
C ASN A 299 -13.51 8.96 -6.44
N ILE A 300 -12.96 9.82 -7.30
CA ILE A 300 -11.58 10.32 -7.28
C ILE A 300 -11.62 11.85 -7.37
N CYS A 301 -11.02 12.53 -6.39
CA CYS A 301 -10.89 13.99 -6.43
C CYS A 301 -9.76 14.43 -7.39
N GLY A 302 -10.01 14.49 -8.70
CA GLY A 302 -9.04 15.01 -9.67
C GLY A 302 -7.86 14.07 -10.00
N ASP A 303 -6.99 14.50 -10.92
CA ASP A 303 -5.93 13.66 -11.49
C ASP A 303 -4.80 13.35 -10.46
N PRO A 304 -4.34 12.10 -10.32
CA PRO A 304 -3.20 11.76 -9.45
C PRO A 304 -1.92 12.56 -9.74
N LEU A 305 -1.68 12.95 -10.99
CA LEU A 305 -0.54 13.77 -11.38
C LEU A 305 -0.61 15.18 -10.80
N PHE A 306 -1.81 15.72 -10.61
CA PHE A 306 -2.03 16.99 -9.90
C PHE A 306 -1.58 16.88 -8.44
N TRP A 307 -1.98 15.82 -7.75
CA TRP A 307 -1.61 15.63 -6.34
C TRP A 307 -0.12 15.38 -6.14
N ARG A 308 0.55 14.71 -7.09
CA ARG A 308 2.03 14.59 -7.09
C ARG A 308 2.77 15.93 -7.18
N ILE A 309 2.13 16.97 -7.72
CA ILE A 309 2.68 18.33 -7.76
C ILE A 309 2.47 19.02 -6.41
N VAL A 310 1.29 18.86 -5.81
CA VAL A 310 0.94 19.45 -4.51
C VAL A 310 1.77 18.82 -3.37
N VAL A 311 2.09 17.53 -3.46
CA VAL A 311 2.93 16.83 -2.46
C VAL A 311 4.33 17.44 -2.31
N GLN A 312 4.84 18.11 -3.35
CA GLN A 312 6.16 18.77 -3.32
C GLN A 312 6.20 20.03 -2.42
N ASN A 313 5.07 20.43 -1.84
CA ASN A 313 4.97 21.39 -0.75
C ASN A 313 5.66 22.74 -1.07
N LYS A 314 6.37 23.36 -0.11
CA LYS A 314 6.97 24.70 -0.26
C LYS A 314 7.99 24.80 -1.39
N ASP A 315 8.72 23.72 -1.65
CA ASP A 315 9.88 23.70 -2.55
C ASP A 315 9.48 23.91 -4.02
N ASN A 316 8.22 23.65 -4.36
CA ASN A 316 7.72 23.76 -5.73
C ASN A 316 7.04 25.10 -6.06
N ILE A 317 6.79 25.96 -5.06
CA ILE A 317 5.96 27.16 -5.24
C ILE A 317 6.56 28.14 -6.26
N GLU A 318 7.86 28.43 -6.17
CA GLU A 318 8.52 29.34 -7.12
C GLU A 318 8.53 28.77 -8.55
N ALA A 319 8.68 27.46 -8.65
CA ALA A 319 8.73 26.77 -9.93
C ALA A 319 7.33 26.78 -10.60
N LEU A 320 6.26 26.59 -9.82
CA LEU A 320 4.88 26.74 -10.27
C LEU A 320 4.55 28.20 -10.66
N ILE A 321 5.06 29.19 -9.93
CA ILE A 321 4.89 30.61 -10.28
C ILE A 321 5.46 30.91 -11.68
N LYS A 322 6.59 30.28 -12.03
CA LYS A 322 7.20 30.42 -13.38
C LYS A 322 6.29 29.93 -14.51
N LEU A 323 5.31 29.07 -14.22
CA LEU A 323 4.39 28.51 -15.21
C LEU A 323 3.09 29.31 -15.40
N LEU A 324 2.80 30.29 -14.54
CA LEU A 324 1.51 31.01 -14.54
C LEU A 324 1.18 31.71 -15.88
N ASP A 325 2.20 32.00 -16.69
CA ASP A 325 2.07 32.59 -18.02
C ASP A 325 1.93 31.58 -19.17
N LYS A 326 2.00 30.27 -18.89
CA LYS A 326 1.91 29.22 -19.89
C LYS A 326 0.46 29.02 -20.35
N THR A 327 0.25 29.17 -21.65
CA THR A 327 -1.05 29.02 -22.32
C THR A 327 -1.27 27.65 -22.95
N THR A 328 -0.31 26.73 -22.83
CA THR A 328 -0.43 25.35 -23.32
C THR A 328 -1.64 24.67 -22.69
N MET A 329 -2.57 24.20 -23.51
CA MET A 329 -3.78 23.50 -23.06
C MET A 329 -3.45 22.09 -22.57
N THR A 330 -4.18 21.63 -21.55
CA THR A 330 -4.13 20.26 -21.05
C THR A 330 -5.36 19.49 -21.53
N LYS A 331 -5.57 18.26 -21.03
CA LYS A 331 -6.79 17.49 -21.31
C LYS A 331 -7.89 17.73 -20.27
N ALA A 332 -7.61 18.47 -19.20
CA ALA A 332 -8.59 18.77 -18.16
C ALA A 332 -9.65 19.76 -18.66
N VAL A 333 -10.91 19.34 -18.57
CA VAL A 333 -12.07 20.08 -19.09
C VAL A 333 -12.59 21.07 -18.04
N VAL A 334 -13.04 22.24 -18.52
CA VAL A 334 -13.67 23.27 -17.70
C VAL A 334 -15.18 23.13 -17.83
N LEU A 335 -15.83 22.50 -16.84
CA LEU A 335 -17.23 22.11 -16.95
C LEU A 335 -18.19 23.30 -17.12
N GLU A 336 -17.95 24.43 -16.46
CA GLU A 336 -18.88 25.59 -16.46
C GLU A 336 -18.63 26.61 -17.57
N PHE A 337 -17.41 26.70 -18.10
CA PHE A 337 -17.00 27.75 -19.04
C PHE A 337 -16.60 27.23 -20.42
N GLY A 338 -16.56 25.91 -20.59
CA GLY A 338 -16.11 25.25 -21.81
C GLY A 338 -14.59 25.37 -22.03
N GLY A 339 -14.06 24.49 -22.88
CA GLY A 339 -12.63 24.42 -23.17
C GLY A 339 -11.82 23.65 -22.12
N TYR A 340 -10.49 23.81 -22.19
CA TYR A 340 -9.53 23.05 -21.39
C TYR A 340 -8.72 23.96 -20.48
N TYR A 341 -8.27 23.48 -19.32
CA TYR A 341 -7.30 24.15 -18.46
C TYR A 341 -5.96 24.37 -19.18
N THR A 342 -5.24 25.47 -18.91
CA THR A 342 -3.84 25.60 -19.35
C THR A 342 -2.89 25.12 -18.27
N VAL A 343 -1.64 24.86 -18.65
CA VAL A 343 -0.54 24.61 -17.70
C VAL A 343 -0.48 25.68 -16.60
N GLY A 344 -0.65 26.96 -16.96
CA GLY A 344 -0.67 28.05 -15.99
C GLY A 344 -1.87 28.01 -15.02
N ASP A 345 -3.03 27.50 -15.46
CA ASP A 345 -4.21 27.38 -14.59
C ASP A 345 -4.07 26.23 -13.60
N ILE A 346 -3.50 25.12 -14.05
CA ILE A 346 -3.18 24.00 -13.17
C ILE A 346 -2.13 24.42 -12.14
N ALA A 347 -1.06 25.11 -12.59
CA ALA A 347 -0.03 25.61 -11.69
C ALA A 347 -0.60 26.55 -10.63
N TYR A 348 -1.51 27.45 -11.01
CA TYR A 348 -2.18 28.34 -10.05
C TYR A 348 -3.07 27.58 -9.06
N SER A 349 -3.77 26.56 -9.51
CA SER A 349 -4.62 25.73 -8.65
C SER A 349 -3.77 24.97 -7.63
N ALA A 350 -2.63 24.41 -8.04
CA ALA A 350 -1.68 23.77 -7.14
C ALA A 350 -1.10 24.76 -6.10
N ILE A 351 -0.73 25.98 -6.53
CA ILE A 351 -0.30 27.05 -5.60
C ILE A 351 -1.42 27.40 -4.60
N SER A 352 -2.68 27.44 -5.05
CA SER A 352 -3.83 27.78 -4.21
C SER A 352 -4.20 26.68 -3.21
N GLU A 353 -3.76 25.44 -3.44
CA GLU A 353 -3.80 24.36 -2.45
C GLU A 353 -2.65 24.46 -1.45
N LEU A 354 -1.47 24.90 -1.90
CA LEU A 354 -0.30 25.06 -1.04
C LEU A 354 -0.38 26.29 -0.13
N ILE A 355 -0.98 27.39 -0.59
CA ILE A 355 -1.06 28.65 0.14
C ILE A 355 -2.51 29.16 0.20
N ALA A 356 -3.07 29.20 1.40
CA ALA A 356 -4.34 29.82 1.68
C ALA A 356 -4.25 31.35 1.64
N GLY A 357 -5.31 31.98 1.12
CA GLY A 357 -5.51 33.43 1.25
C GLY A 357 -4.78 34.30 0.22
N ILE A 358 -4.30 33.72 -0.89
CA ILE A 358 -3.75 34.52 -2.00
C ILE A 358 -4.83 35.49 -2.51
N PRO A 359 -4.58 36.82 -2.52
CA PRO A 359 -5.58 37.82 -2.90
C PRO A 359 -5.70 37.96 -4.42
N ALA A 360 -6.01 36.85 -5.11
CA ALA A 360 -5.98 36.72 -6.58
C ALA A 360 -6.68 37.88 -7.32
N TYR A 361 -7.87 38.28 -6.86
CA TYR A 361 -8.64 39.37 -7.45
C TYR A 361 -7.90 40.72 -7.41
N LYS A 362 -7.20 41.03 -6.30
CA LYS A 362 -6.38 42.24 -6.19
C LYS A 362 -5.18 42.17 -7.12
N LEU A 363 -4.54 41.00 -7.17
CA LEU A 363 -3.36 40.77 -8.02
C LEU A 363 -3.70 40.84 -9.52
N LEU A 364 -4.94 40.53 -9.90
CA LEU A 364 -5.46 40.72 -11.26
C LEU A 364 -5.84 42.18 -11.58
N GLY A 365 -5.97 43.04 -10.57
CA GLY A 365 -6.49 44.40 -10.74
C GLY A 365 -8.00 44.44 -11.00
N ALA A 366 -8.72 43.38 -10.61
CA ALA A 366 -10.17 43.32 -10.76
C ALA A 366 -10.87 44.08 -9.62
N SER A 367 -11.92 44.85 -9.96
CA SER A 367 -12.87 45.35 -8.96
C SER A 367 -13.59 44.17 -8.29
N LYS A 368 -13.90 44.25 -6.99
CA LYS A 368 -14.76 43.27 -6.31
C LYS A 368 -16.11 43.17 -7.06
N SER A 369 -16.24 42.17 -7.91
CA SER A 369 -17.50 41.80 -8.55
C SER A 369 -18.36 41.03 -7.56
N LYS A 370 -19.70 41.05 -7.75
CA LYS A 370 -20.63 40.12 -7.08
C LYS A 370 -20.48 38.67 -7.57
N SER A 371 -19.67 38.41 -8.60
CA SER A 371 -19.39 37.07 -9.13
C SER A 371 -18.25 36.36 -8.39
N CYS A 372 -18.22 35.02 -8.48
CA CYS A 372 -17.26 34.17 -7.80
C CYS A 372 -15.80 34.52 -8.13
N GLY A 373 -14.86 34.37 -7.19
CA GLY A 373 -13.44 34.68 -7.42
C GLY A 373 -12.81 33.89 -8.57
N TYR A 374 -13.27 32.65 -8.77
CA TYR A 374 -12.95 31.80 -9.92
C TYR A 374 -13.47 32.41 -11.24
N CYS A 375 -14.67 32.98 -11.24
CA CYS A 375 -15.29 33.64 -12.41
C CYS A 375 -14.46 34.85 -12.89
N VAL A 376 -13.87 35.61 -11.95
CA VAL A 376 -13.00 36.77 -12.27
C VAL A 376 -11.66 36.31 -12.85
N TYR A 377 -11.09 35.24 -12.29
CA TYR A 377 -9.90 34.58 -12.81
C TYR A 377 -10.12 34.13 -14.27
N TRP A 378 -11.22 33.43 -14.56
CA TRP A 378 -11.58 32.97 -15.90
C TRP A 378 -11.81 34.11 -16.88
N ASN A 379 -12.61 35.11 -16.51
CA ASN A 379 -12.96 36.21 -17.40
C ASN A 379 -11.78 37.12 -17.72
N GLN A 380 -10.88 37.44 -16.79
CA GLN A 380 -9.79 38.40 -17.07
C GLN A 380 -8.49 37.74 -17.52
N LEU A 381 -8.09 36.63 -16.88
CA LEU A 381 -6.76 36.06 -17.09
C LEU A 381 -6.63 35.42 -18.48
N ARG A 382 -7.67 34.73 -18.96
CA ARG A 382 -7.66 34.01 -20.24
C ARG A 382 -7.89 34.87 -21.48
N GLN A 383 -8.39 36.08 -21.32
CA GLN A 383 -8.63 37.00 -22.44
C GLN A 383 -7.35 37.42 -23.17
N SER A 384 -6.19 37.44 -22.49
CA SER A 384 -4.93 37.86 -23.09
C SER A 384 -3.71 37.25 -22.40
N SER A 385 -2.72 36.85 -23.19
CA SER A 385 -1.40 36.43 -22.70
C SER A 385 -0.69 37.53 -21.91
N ALA A 386 -1.00 38.80 -22.18
CA ALA A 386 -0.49 39.94 -21.41
C ALA A 386 -1.05 39.94 -19.96
N ASN A 387 -2.32 39.59 -19.78
CA ASN A 387 -2.95 39.51 -18.45
C ASN A 387 -2.33 38.37 -17.64
N ARG A 388 -2.04 37.23 -18.27
CA ARG A 388 -1.31 36.12 -17.62
C ARG A 388 0.09 36.51 -17.15
N LYS A 389 0.86 37.21 -18.00
CA LYS A 389 2.19 37.71 -17.62
C LYS A 389 2.12 38.68 -16.46
N LYS A 390 1.17 39.63 -16.51
CA LYS A 390 0.94 40.59 -15.41
C LYS A 390 0.59 39.87 -14.11
N PHE A 391 -0.32 38.91 -14.16
CA PHE A 391 -0.71 38.11 -13.00
C PHE A 391 0.46 37.32 -12.42
N LYS A 392 1.25 36.64 -13.26
CA LYS A 392 2.48 35.96 -12.85
C LYS A 392 3.41 36.90 -12.08
N THR A 393 3.65 38.11 -12.62
CA THR A 393 4.49 39.12 -11.96
C THR A 393 3.91 39.53 -10.60
N SER A 394 2.59 39.79 -10.53
CA SER A 394 1.92 40.19 -9.29
C SER A 394 1.92 39.08 -8.23
N VAL A 395 1.69 37.82 -8.62
CA VAL A 395 1.77 36.66 -7.73
C VAL A 395 3.20 36.44 -7.25
N ASN A 396 4.20 36.55 -8.13
CA ASN A 396 5.61 36.43 -7.74
C ASN A 396 6.00 37.50 -6.73
N SER A 397 5.67 38.77 -7.00
CA SER A 397 5.95 39.87 -6.07
C SER A 397 5.25 39.66 -4.73
N TRP A 398 3.99 39.25 -4.74
CA TRP A 398 3.25 38.95 -3.52
C TRP A 398 3.88 37.80 -2.73
N TYR A 399 4.26 36.71 -3.40
CA TYR A 399 4.89 35.55 -2.76
C TYR A 399 6.22 35.95 -2.13
N GLN A 400 7.10 36.67 -2.84
CA GLN A 400 8.40 37.09 -2.31
C GLN A 400 8.24 38.00 -1.06
N THR A 401 7.25 38.89 -1.04
CA THR A 401 6.96 39.71 0.14
C THR A 401 6.41 38.91 1.33
N ASN A 402 5.64 37.85 1.09
CA ASN A 402 4.90 37.16 2.15
C ASN A 402 5.49 35.79 2.53
N ALA A 403 6.41 35.22 1.74
CA ALA A 403 7.03 33.92 1.99
C ALA A 403 7.66 33.78 3.38
N PRO A 404 8.28 34.82 3.98
CA PRO A 404 8.77 34.77 5.36
C PRO A 404 7.65 34.71 6.42
N LEU A 405 6.45 35.19 6.10
CA LEU A 405 5.29 35.25 6.99
C LEU A 405 4.39 34.00 6.90
N LEU A 406 4.65 33.14 5.92
CA LEU A 406 3.89 31.91 5.72
C LEU A 406 4.19 30.89 6.82
N GLY A 407 3.16 30.56 7.60
CA GLY A 407 3.16 29.52 8.59
C GLY A 407 2.39 28.30 8.13
N TRP A 408 2.84 27.11 8.54
CA TRP A 408 2.11 25.87 8.35
C TRP A 408 0.82 25.85 9.18
N VAL A 409 -0.29 25.46 8.55
CA VAL A 409 -1.60 25.27 9.17
C VAL A 409 -2.03 23.82 8.95
N LYS A 410 -2.09 23.05 10.04
CA LYS A 410 -2.56 21.65 10.00
C LYS A 410 -4.05 21.62 9.66
N SER A 411 -4.41 20.93 8.59
CA SER A 411 -5.78 20.79 8.13
C SER A 411 -5.90 19.56 7.25
N LYS A 412 -6.89 18.70 7.53
CA LYS A 412 -7.26 17.62 6.62
C LYS A 412 -8.08 18.12 5.44
N LYS A 413 -8.61 19.34 5.49
CA LYS A 413 -9.45 19.89 4.43
C LYS A 413 -8.59 20.43 3.29
N LEU A 414 -8.98 20.07 2.07
CA LEU A 414 -8.53 20.75 0.85
C LEU A 414 -8.95 22.22 0.89
N LEU A 415 -8.13 23.10 0.33
CA LEU A 415 -8.52 24.51 0.15
C LEU A 415 -9.51 24.68 -0.99
N THR A 416 -9.67 23.63 -1.79
CA THR A 416 -10.61 23.53 -2.88
C THR A 416 -11.90 22.88 -2.40
N CYS A 417 -13.02 23.51 -2.73
CA CYS A 417 -14.28 23.36 -1.98
C CYS A 417 -15.06 22.08 -2.31
N ASP A 418 -14.65 21.33 -3.32
CA ASP A 418 -15.52 20.39 -4.02
C ASP A 418 -15.23 18.91 -3.66
N CYS A 419 -14.16 18.64 -2.91
CA CYS A 419 -13.73 17.29 -2.52
C CYS A 419 -13.73 17.07 -1.00
N LYS A 420 -14.91 17.14 -0.40
CA LYS A 420 -15.07 17.17 1.07
C LYS A 420 -14.62 15.90 1.79
N ASP A 421 -14.54 14.78 1.08
CA ASP A 421 -14.18 13.47 1.64
C ASP A 421 -12.70 13.10 1.46
N PHE A 422 -11.90 13.95 0.81
CA PHE A 422 -10.48 13.68 0.53
C PHE A 422 -9.57 14.49 1.48
N PRO A 423 -8.68 13.82 2.24
CA PRO A 423 -7.73 14.53 3.08
C PRO A 423 -6.67 15.24 2.22
N HIS A 424 -6.32 16.47 2.60
CA HIS A 424 -5.21 17.18 1.97
C HIS A 424 -3.92 16.34 2.05
N PRO A 425 -3.20 16.09 0.94
CA PRO A 425 -2.11 15.10 0.90
C PRO A 425 -0.94 15.46 1.82
N ASN A 426 -0.70 16.75 2.04
CA ASN A 426 0.33 17.22 2.98
C ASN A 426 -0.17 17.34 4.43
N GLY A 427 -1.45 17.04 4.72
CA GLY A 427 -2.04 17.23 6.05
C GLY A 427 -2.21 18.69 6.49
N GLY A 428 -2.11 19.64 5.55
CA GLY A 428 -2.22 21.08 5.80
C GLY A 428 -1.76 21.93 4.64
N HIS A 429 -1.71 23.24 4.85
CA HIS A 429 -1.31 24.25 3.88
C HIS A 429 -0.59 25.41 4.56
N PHE A 430 0.01 26.31 3.80
CA PHE A 430 0.58 27.55 4.33
C PHE A 430 -0.47 28.67 4.38
N ALA A 431 -0.42 29.50 5.41
CA ALA A 431 -1.17 30.74 5.49
C ALA A 431 -0.30 31.83 6.11
N ILE A 432 -0.58 33.10 5.81
CA ILE A 432 0.07 34.21 6.50
C ILE A 432 -0.31 34.14 7.98
N LYS A 433 0.69 33.99 8.87
CA LYS A 433 0.47 34.06 10.32
C LYS A 433 -0.04 35.47 10.64
N LYS A 434 -1.22 35.55 11.28
CA LYS A 434 -1.76 36.81 11.78
C LYS A 434 -1.03 37.28 13.02
#